data_AF-A0A2D6MCW5-F1
#
_entry.id   AF-A0A2D6MCW5-F1
#
_cell.length_a   1.000
_cell.length_b   1.000
_cell.length_c   1.000
_cell.angle_alpha   90.00
_cell.angle_beta   90.00
_cell.angle_gamma   90.00
#
_symmetry.space_group_name_H-M   'P 1'
#
loop_
_entity.id
_entity.type
_entity.pdbx_description
1 polymer ?
#
loop_
_entity_poly.entity_id
_entity_poly.type
_entity_poly.pdbx_seq_one_letter_code
_entity_poly.pdbx_strand_id
1 'polypeptide(L)'
;MGTTEAVNQLYYIDSEGNYHKCHKLLPDIRRIFGEIEVMNGELVEIITNKQAGKNFKDSLNIGHRSEDAVCAKIKKKYPKAHVMEGYCKGYDIYVPETKKKIEVKQDKKSNYTGNIVVEIEFNGKPSALSTTEADYWVFDDGEIYIWITPETLRQVVEPFKPVKFVGNGDNKEKLAYLIKKDIIKRNALKVDKY
;
A
#
# COMPACT_ATOMS: atom_id res chain seq x y z
N MET A 1 -20.06 -21.51 -12.62
CA MET A 1 -19.61 -20.10 -12.62
C MET A 1 -20.20 -19.45 -11.38
N GLY A 2 -19.49 -19.49 -10.26
CA GLY A 2 -19.96 -18.87 -9.02
C GLY A 2 -19.65 -17.38 -9.07
N THR A 3 -20.68 -16.54 -9.01
CA THR A 3 -20.56 -15.12 -8.72
C THR A 3 -19.80 -14.98 -7.41
N THR A 4 -18.53 -14.59 -7.48
CA THR A 4 -17.80 -14.15 -6.29
C THR A 4 -18.42 -12.80 -5.95
N GLU A 5 -19.36 -12.78 -5.01
CA GLU A 5 -19.93 -11.53 -4.52
C GLU A 5 -18.77 -10.65 -4.05
N ALA A 6 -18.70 -9.43 -4.59
CA ALA A 6 -17.56 -8.56 -4.38
C ALA A 6 -17.57 -8.08 -2.93
N VAL A 7 -16.62 -8.58 -2.13
CA VAL A 7 -16.28 -7.99 -0.83
C VAL A 7 -15.74 -6.59 -1.09
N ASN A 8 -16.44 -5.58 -0.60
CA ASN A 8 -16.08 -4.17 -0.82
C ASN A 8 -15.39 -3.53 0.40
N GLN A 9 -15.51 -4.16 1.57
CA GLN A 9 -14.96 -3.64 2.82
C GLN A 9 -14.27 -4.74 3.61
N LEU A 10 -13.22 -4.34 4.33
CA LEU A 10 -12.40 -5.22 5.13
C LEU A 10 -12.37 -4.69 6.57
N TYR A 11 -12.58 -5.59 7.52
CA TYR A 11 -12.51 -5.30 8.95
C TYR A 11 -11.50 -6.22 9.64
N TYR A 12 -10.90 -5.75 10.72
CA TYR A 12 -10.19 -6.62 11.68
C TYR A 12 -10.88 -6.58 13.04
N ILE A 13 -10.89 -7.72 13.72
CA ILE A 13 -11.40 -7.82 15.09
C ILE A 13 -10.21 -7.82 16.05
N ASP A 14 -10.21 -6.90 17.01
CA ASP A 14 -9.17 -6.81 18.03
C ASP A 14 -9.32 -7.85 19.16
N SER A 15 -8.43 -7.83 20.15
CA SER A 15 -8.43 -8.83 21.23
C SER A 15 -9.61 -8.68 22.19
N GLU A 16 -10.30 -7.56 22.12
CA GLU A 16 -11.48 -7.22 22.93
C GLU A 16 -12.78 -7.49 22.16
N GLY A 17 -12.69 -7.92 20.89
CA GLY A 17 -13.85 -8.20 20.04
C GLY A 17 -14.37 -6.99 19.27
N ASN A 18 -13.67 -5.85 19.29
CA ASN A 18 -14.11 -4.66 18.55
C ASN A 18 -13.71 -4.75 17.08
N TYR A 19 -14.62 -4.32 16.21
CA TYR A 19 -14.42 -4.27 14.77
C TYR A 19 -13.77 -2.93 14.38
N HIS A 20 -12.70 -3.03 13.58
CA HIS A 20 -11.97 -1.87 13.06
C HIS A 20 -11.92 -1.96 11.55
N LYS A 21 -12.43 -0.93 10.87
CA LYS A 21 -12.40 -0.86 9.40
C LYS A 21 -10.95 -0.65 8.93
N CYS A 22 -10.52 -1.46 7.97
CA CYS A 22 -9.19 -1.35 7.38
C CYS A 22 -9.22 -0.44 6.13
N HIS A 23 -8.31 0.52 6.03
CA HIS A 23 -8.08 1.25 4.76
C HIS A 23 -7.48 0.33 3.68
N LYS A 24 -6.60 -0.60 4.06
CA LYS A 24 -6.06 -1.66 3.20
C LYS A 24 -5.49 -2.77 4.07
N LEU A 25 -5.52 -4.02 3.60
CA LEU A 25 -4.51 -5.00 3.98
C LEU A 25 -3.20 -4.45 3.42
N LEU A 26 -2.27 -4.03 4.28
CA LEU A 26 -0.90 -3.77 3.85
C LEU A 26 -0.46 -4.90 2.92
N PRO A 27 0.22 -4.60 1.79
CA PRO A 27 0.73 -5.63 0.88
C PRO A 27 1.53 -6.73 1.60
N ASP A 28 2.07 -6.41 2.79
CA ASP A 28 2.99 -7.25 3.55
C ASP A 28 2.41 -7.93 4.80
N ILE A 29 1.12 -7.80 5.12
CA ILE A 29 0.55 -8.66 6.17
C ILE A 29 -0.63 -9.43 5.65
N ARG A 30 -0.26 -10.61 5.14
CA ARG A 30 -1.07 -11.81 5.07
C ARG A 30 -2.38 -11.60 4.34
N ARG A 31 -2.44 -12.18 3.14
CA ARG A 31 -3.67 -12.79 2.64
C ARG A 31 -4.02 -13.99 3.52
N ILE A 32 -4.34 -13.72 4.78
CA ILE A 32 -5.31 -14.49 5.53
C ILE A 32 -6.60 -14.30 4.76
N PHE A 33 -7.18 -15.39 4.28
CA PHE A 33 -8.57 -15.33 3.88
C PHE A 33 -9.35 -15.15 5.18
N GLY A 34 -9.90 -13.96 5.37
CA GLY A 34 -10.84 -13.70 6.45
C GLY A 34 -12.12 -14.50 6.23
N GLU A 35 -12.95 -14.59 7.26
CA GLU A 35 -14.31 -15.09 7.07
C GLU A 35 -15.13 -14.00 6.38
N ILE A 36 -15.90 -14.38 5.35
CA ILE A 36 -16.85 -13.45 4.71
C ILE A 36 -18.10 -13.43 5.58
N GLU A 37 -18.46 -12.26 6.07
CA GLU A 37 -19.70 -12.04 6.82
C GLU A 37 -20.54 -10.93 6.18
N VAL A 38 -21.78 -10.80 6.63
CA VAL A 38 -22.67 -9.68 6.26
C VAL A 38 -22.76 -8.72 7.43
N MET A 39 -22.27 -7.50 7.26
CA MET A 39 -22.38 -6.41 8.24
C MET A 39 -23.19 -5.27 7.63
N ASN A 40 -24.26 -4.85 8.31
CA ASN A 40 -25.16 -3.77 7.86
C ASN A 40 -25.70 -3.95 6.42
N GLY A 41 -25.89 -5.20 5.97
CA GLY A 41 -26.37 -5.53 4.63
C GLY A 41 -25.29 -5.54 3.54
N GLU A 42 -24.03 -5.34 3.89
CA GLU A 42 -22.89 -5.41 2.96
C GLU A 42 -22.01 -6.63 3.27
N LEU A 43 -21.47 -7.26 2.23
CA LEU A 43 -20.49 -8.33 2.36
C LEU A 43 -19.13 -7.74 2.74
N VAL A 44 -18.60 -8.23 3.85
CA VAL A 44 -17.33 -7.80 4.43
C VAL A 44 -16.44 -9.01 4.64
N GLU A 45 -15.14 -8.82 4.48
CA GLU A 45 -14.15 -9.81 4.90
C GLU A 45 -13.64 -9.41 6.28
N ILE A 46 -13.63 -10.37 7.21
CA ILE A 46 -13.21 -10.16 8.59
C ILE A 46 -11.97 -10.98 8.88
N ILE A 47 -10.90 -10.29 9.28
CA ILE A 47 -9.65 -10.92 9.69
C ILE A 47 -9.67 -11.05 11.21
N THR A 48 -9.58 -12.30 11.68
CA THR A 48 -9.52 -12.59 13.13
C THR A 48 -8.08 -12.55 13.66
N ASN A 49 -7.93 -12.22 14.94
CA ASN A 49 -6.64 -12.20 15.64
C ASN A 49 -5.86 -13.54 15.61
N LYS A 50 -6.55 -14.67 15.46
CA LYS A 50 -5.92 -16.00 15.34
C LYS A 50 -5.15 -16.14 14.02
N GLN A 51 -5.58 -15.40 13.02
CA GLN A 51 -5.00 -15.40 11.69
C GLN A 51 -4.04 -14.22 11.49
N ALA A 52 -4.30 -13.06 12.10
CA ALA A 52 -3.41 -11.90 12.10
C ALA A 52 -2.09 -12.17 12.84
N GLY A 53 -0.97 -11.63 12.35
CA GLY A 53 0.31 -11.78 13.04
C GLY A 53 0.36 -10.96 14.30
N LYS A 54 1.23 -11.31 15.25
CA LYS A 54 1.40 -10.62 16.55
C LYS A 54 1.60 -9.09 16.42
N ASN A 55 1.96 -8.58 15.23
CA ASN A 55 2.25 -7.18 14.93
C ASN A 55 1.28 -6.54 13.89
N PHE A 56 0.15 -7.18 13.56
CA PHE A 56 -0.75 -6.72 12.50
C PHE A 56 -1.35 -5.33 12.78
N LYS A 57 -1.80 -5.10 14.02
CA LYS A 57 -2.39 -3.82 14.46
C LYS A 57 -1.40 -2.67 14.34
N ASP A 58 -0.14 -2.90 14.74
CA ASP A 58 0.90 -1.88 14.68
C ASP A 58 1.24 -1.51 13.25
N SER A 59 1.38 -2.50 12.37
CA SER A 59 1.63 -2.26 10.95
C SER A 59 0.45 -1.53 10.30
N LEU A 60 -0.79 -1.94 10.57
CA LEU A 60 -1.99 -1.27 10.03
C LEU A 60 -2.05 0.20 10.46
N ASN A 61 -1.83 0.47 11.74
CA ASN A 61 -1.79 1.83 12.28
C ASN A 61 -0.67 2.67 11.65
N ILE A 62 0.50 2.07 11.37
CA ILE A 62 1.62 2.77 10.74
C ILE A 62 1.32 3.10 9.27
N GLY A 63 0.66 2.20 8.53
CA GLY A 63 0.22 2.43 7.15
C GLY A 63 -0.75 3.60 7.07
N HIS A 64 -1.79 3.58 7.91
CA HIS A 64 -2.78 4.66 7.98
C HIS A 64 -2.14 6.01 8.29
N ARG A 65 -1.18 6.06 9.23
CA ARG A 65 -0.46 7.30 9.54
C ARG A 65 0.30 7.86 8.35
N SER A 66 0.87 7.00 7.49
CA SER A 66 1.58 7.46 6.29
C SER A 66 0.63 8.05 5.26
N GLU A 67 -0.46 7.34 4.97
CA GLU A 67 -1.53 7.78 4.06
C GLU A 67 -2.15 9.10 4.55
N ASP A 68 -2.48 9.20 5.83
CA ASP A 68 -3.04 10.39 6.44
C ASP A 68 -2.08 11.58 6.37
N ALA A 69 -0.79 11.36 6.64
CA ALA A 69 0.22 12.42 6.58
C ALA A 69 0.42 12.94 5.15
N VAL A 70 0.47 12.04 4.16
CA VAL A 70 0.52 12.41 2.74
C VAL A 70 -0.75 13.15 2.33
N CYS A 71 -1.93 12.65 2.72
CA CYS A 71 -3.22 13.28 2.45
C CYS A 71 -3.29 14.68 3.06
N ALA A 72 -2.83 14.87 4.30
CA ALA A 72 -2.77 16.16 4.96
C ALA A 72 -1.86 17.16 4.21
N LYS A 73 -0.72 16.71 3.65
CA LYS A 73 0.14 17.55 2.81
C LYS A 73 -0.57 17.95 1.51
N ILE A 74 -1.29 17.02 0.87
CA ILE A 74 -2.08 17.30 -0.35
C ILE A 74 -3.21 18.30 -0.04
N LYS A 75 -3.92 18.13 1.08
CA LYS A 75 -5.04 18.97 1.52
C LYS A 75 -4.70 20.45 1.65
N LYS A 76 -3.43 20.79 1.88
CA LYS A 76 -2.96 22.19 1.89
C LYS A 76 -3.24 22.92 0.57
N LYS A 77 -3.24 22.19 -0.55
CA LYS A 77 -3.52 22.72 -1.89
C LYS A 77 -4.87 22.25 -2.45
N TYR A 78 -5.27 21.01 -2.12
CA TYR A 78 -6.50 20.39 -2.61
C TYR A 78 -7.34 19.89 -1.43
N PRO A 79 -8.14 20.77 -0.81
CA PRO A 79 -8.84 20.48 0.46
C PRO A 79 -9.79 19.28 0.42
N LYS A 80 -10.28 18.86 -0.75
CA LYS A 80 -11.19 17.70 -0.91
C LYS A 80 -10.46 16.38 -1.09
N ALA A 81 -9.12 16.37 -1.10
CA ALA A 81 -8.35 15.14 -1.11
C ALA A 81 -8.73 14.26 0.10
N HIS A 82 -8.81 12.95 -0.09
CA HIS A 82 -9.15 12.02 0.97
C HIS A 82 -8.49 10.66 0.76
N VAL A 83 -8.19 9.97 1.86
CA VAL A 83 -7.77 8.58 1.85
C VAL A 83 -8.98 7.73 1.45
N MET A 84 -8.76 6.73 0.60
CA MET A 84 -9.79 5.80 0.17
C MET A 84 -10.04 4.78 1.28
N GLU A 85 -11.31 4.54 1.61
CA GLU A 85 -11.69 3.51 2.57
C GLU A 85 -12.04 2.19 1.87
N GLY A 86 -11.76 1.07 2.52
CA GLY A 86 -12.07 -0.26 2.00
C GLY A 86 -11.08 -0.77 0.95
N TYR A 87 -11.40 -1.90 0.31
CA TYR A 87 -10.44 -2.58 -0.54
C TYR A 87 -10.27 -1.88 -1.91
N CYS A 88 -9.40 -0.86 -1.95
CA CYS A 88 -9.00 -0.19 -3.19
C CYS A 88 -7.67 -0.75 -3.70
N LYS A 89 -7.70 -1.48 -4.82
CA LYS A 89 -6.48 -2.10 -5.39
C LYS A 89 -5.52 -1.13 -6.08
N GLY A 90 -6.00 0.04 -6.52
CA GLY A 90 -5.28 0.85 -7.50
C GLY A 90 -4.50 2.04 -6.95
N TYR A 91 -4.94 2.61 -5.81
CA TYR A 91 -4.44 3.84 -5.19
C TYR A 91 -5.01 3.99 -3.77
N ASP A 92 -4.35 4.80 -2.95
CA ASP A 92 -4.69 5.00 -1.53
C ASP A 92 -5.33 6.37 -1.26
N ILE A 93 -5.03 7.40 -2.08
CA ILE A 93 -5.58 8.76 -1.93
C ILE A 93 -6.19 9.21 -3.26
N TYR A 94 -7.36 9.82 -3.20
CA TYR A 94 -8.01 10.46 -4.32
C TYR A 94 -8.09 11.98 -4.11
N VAL A 95 -7.82 12.74 -5.18
CA VAL A 95 -7.91 14.20 -5.21
C VAL A 95 -9.00 14.59 -6.21
N PRO A 96 -10.24 14.82 -5.76
CA PRO A 96 -11.38 15.10 -6.64
C PRO A 96 -11.17 16.30 -7.57
N GLU A 97 -10.49 17.34 -7.08
CA GLU A 97 -10.28 18.59 -7.81
C GLU A 97 -9.47 18.40 -9.09
N THR A 98 -8.53 17.46 -9.07
CA THR A 98 -7.65 17.16 -10.20
C THR A 98 -7.90 15.77 -10.80
N LYS A 99 -8.83 15.02 -10.21
CA LYS A 99 -9.09 13.60 -10.49
C LYS A 99 -7.82 12.74 -10.42
N LYS A 100 -6.92 13.09 -9.50
CA LYS A 100 -5.62 12.41 -9.35
C LYS A 100 -5.68 11.32 -8.31
N LYS A 101 -5.05 10.19 -8.62
CA LYS A 101 -4.92 9.00 -7.79
C LYS A 101 -3.49 8.89 -7.28
N ILE A 102 -3.29 8.63 -5.99
CA ILE A 102 -1.96 8.54 -5.38
C ILE A 102 -1.87 7.22 -4.61
N GLU A 103 -0.81 6.45 -4.84
CA GLU A 103 -0.44 5.27 -4.04
C GLU A 103 0.73 5.64 -3.11
N VAL A 104 0.63 5.26 -1.83
CA VAL A 104 1.65 5.47 -0.81
C VAL A 104 2.30 4.13 -0.47
N LYS A 105 3.63 4.06 -0.57
CA LYS A 105 4.44 2.87 -0.29
C LYS A 105 5.42 3.15 0.83
N GLN A 106 5.25 2.48 1.96
CA GLN A 106 6.20 2.62 3.05
C GLN A 106 7.38 1.66 2.90
N ASP A 107 8.60 2.17 3.06
CA ASP A 107 9.83 1.38 3.08
C ASP A 107 10.88 2.00 4.02
N LYS A 108 10.64 1.93 5.33
CA LYS A 108 11.60 2.39 6.35
C LYS A 108 12.91 1.60 6.33
N LYS A 109 12.87 0.35 5.82
CA LYS A 109 14.06 -0.50 5.76
C LYS A 109 15.07 0.04 4.74
N SER A 110 14.60 0.83 3.77
CA SER A 110 15.45 1.52 2.80
C SER A 110 16.48 2.48 3.43
N ASN A 111 16.26 2.99 4.65
CA ASN A 111 17.25 3.79 5.38
C ASN A 111 18.47 2.97 5.81
N TYR A 112 18.28 1.67 6.03
CA TYR A 112 19.36 0.76 6.43
C TYR A 112 20.02 0.07 5.22
N THR A 113 19.23 -0.32 4.22
CA THR A 113 19.72 -1.06 3.04
C THR A 113 20.22 -0.13 1.93
N GLY A 114 19.80 1.13 1.95
CA GLY A 114 19.98 2.10 0.87
C GLY A 114 19.16 1.77 -0.40
N ASN A 115 18.28 0.78 -0.36
CA ASN A 115 17.46 0.35 -1.50
C ASN A 115 15.98 0.43 -1.15
N ILE A 116 15.17 0.92 -2.08
CA ILE A 116 13.71 0.87 -2.06
C ILE A 116 13.25 -0.38 -2.81
N VAL A 117 12.28 -1.08 -2.24
CA VAL A 117 11.59 -2.20 -2.89
C VAL A 117 10.50 -1.67 -3.84
N VAL A 118 10.57 -2.06 -5.11
CA VAL A 118 9.55 -1.76 -6.12
C VAL A 118 8.93 -3.06 -6.60
N GLU A 119 7.80 -3.44 -6.00
CA GLU A 119 7.10 -4.69 -6.29
C GLU A 119 6.37 -4.66 -7.65
N ILE A 120 6.40 -5.78 -8.35
CA ILE A 120 5.69 -6.01 -9.63
C ILE A 120 4.84 -7.29 -9.63
N GLU A 121 5.06 -8.22 -8.71
CA GLU A 121 4.31 -9.47 -8.57
C GLU A 121 4.25 -9.93 -7.12
N PHE A 122 3.12 -10.52 -6.71
CA PHE A 122 2.97 -11.24 -5.45
C PHE A 122 2.28 -12.58 -5.69
N ASN A 123 2.91 -13.68 -5.24
CA ASN A 123 2.42 -15.05 -5.38
C ASN A 123 2.01 -15.42 -6.83
N GLY A 124 2.89 -15.17 -7.80
CA GLY A 124 2.65 -15.52 -9.20
C GLY A 124 1.63 -14.63 -9.91
N LYS A 125 1.18 -13.54 -9.28
CA LYS A 125 0.16 -12.64 -9.83
C LYS A 125 0.69 -11.21 -9.94
N PRO A 126 0.45 -10.51 -11.07
CA PRO A 126 0.81 -9.10 -11.20
C PRO A 126 0.27 -8.28 -10.03
N SER A 127 1.11 -7.41 -9.47
CA SER A 127 0.76 -6.54 -8.35
C SER A 127 1.48 -5.19 -8.47
N ALA A 128 1.07 -4.26 -7.61
CA ALA A 128 1.78 -3.00 -7.36
C ALA A 128 2.10 -2.25 -8.66
N LEU A 129 3.38 -2.06 -9.04
CA LEU A 129 3.74 -1.24 -10.20
C LEU A 129 3.17 -1.80 -11.53
N SER A 130 3.00 -3.12 -11.63
CA SER A 130 2.44 -3.78 -12.83
C SER A 130 0.94 -3.55 -13.02
N THR A 131 0.22 -3.22 -11.94
CA THR A 131 -1.26 -3.10 -11.95
C THR A 131 -1.73 -1.75 -11.43
N THR A 132 -0.83 -0.79 -11.23
CA THR A 132 -1.17 0.49 -10.60
C THR A 132 -2.03 1.34 -11.53
N GLU A 133 -3.05 1.96 -10.95
CA GLU A 133 -3.86 3.00 -11.61
C GLU A 133 -3.54 4.40 -11.07
N ALA A 134 -2.55 4.50 -10.18
CA ALA A 134 -2.17 5.76 -9.58
C ALA A 134 -1.50 6.67 -10.61
N ASP A 135 -1.74 7.97 -10.51
CA ASP A 135 -0.97 8.99 -11.23
C ASP A 135 0.39 9.24 -10.58
N TYR A 136 0.46 9.07 -9.27
CA TYR A 136 1.65 9.30 -8.46
C TYR A 136 1.87 8.16 -7.47
N TRP A 137 3.14 7.85 -7.25
CA TRP A 137 3.61 7.04 -6.15
C TRP A 137 4.37 7.92 -5.17
N VAL A 138 4.17 7.65 -3.87
CA VAL A 138 4.88 8.30 -2.79
C VAL A 138 5.58 7.24 -1.96
N PHE A 139 6.91 7.21 -2.01
CA PHE A 139 7.68 6.38 -1.10
C PHE A 139 7.87 7.11 0.23
N ASP A 140 7.40 6.52 1.32
CA ASP A 140 7.62 6.97 2.70
C ASP A 140 8.71 6.09 3.35
N ASP A 141 9.91 6.63 3.52
CA ASP A 141 10.98 5.93 4.25
C ASP A 141 10.99 6.27 5.76
N GLY A 142 9.99 7.01 6.25
CA GLY A 142 9.90 7.48 7.63
C GLY A 142 10.70 8.75 7.94
N GLU A 143 11.52 9.25 7.01
CA GLU A 143 12.27 10.51 7.13
C GLU A 143 11.89 11.50 6.03
N ILE A 144 11.66 10.98 4.82
CA ILE A 144 11.29 11.73 3.62
C ILE A 144 10.17 11.02 2.85
N TYR A 145 9.49 11.83 2.03
CA TYR A 145 8.55 11.38 1.02
C TYR A 145 9.12 11.63 -0.37
N ILE A 146 9.20 10.60 -1.20
CA ILE A 146 9.70 10.70 -2.58
C ILE A 146 8.52 10.53 -3.54
N TRP A 147 8.18 11.62 -4.24
CA TRP A 147 7.08 11.66 -5.20
C TRP A 147 7.57 11.35 -6.61
N ILE A 148 7.01 10.33 -7.25
CA ILE A 148 7.39 9.90 -8.60
C ILE A 148 6.16 9.44 -9.37
N THR A 149 6.18 9.55 -10.70
CA THR A 149 5.12 8.95 -11.51
C THR A 149 5.43 7.46 -11.75
N PRO A 150 4.41 6.59 -11.91
CA PRO A 150 4.65 5.21 -12.32
C PRO A 150 5.42 5.08 -13.63
N GLU A 151 5.23 6.02 -14.56
CA GLU A 151 5.92 6.01 -15.85
C GLU A 151 7.43 6.25 -15.68
N THR A 152 7.80 7.29 -14.93
CA THR A 152 9.20 7.54 -14.58
C THR A 152 9.78 6.38 -13.76
N LEU A 153 9.00 5.80 -12.84
CA LEU A 153 9.46 4.67 -12.03
C LEU A 153 9.73 3.43 -12.91
N ARG A 154 8.89 3.16 -13.92
CA ARG A 154 9.13 2.10 -14.92
C ARG A 154 10.45 2.30 -15.66
N GLN A 155 10.74 3.52 -16.10
CA GLN A 155 12.01 3.86 -16.76
C GLN A 155 13.21 3.69 -15.82
N VAL A 156 13.05 4.05 -14.55
CA VAL A 156 14.10 3.89 -13.52
C VAL A 156 14.43 2.43 -13.26
N VAL A 157 13.44 1.54 -13.24
CA VAL A 157 13.66 0.11 -12.97
C VAL A 157 14.08 -0.69 -14.20
N GLU A 158 13.81 -0.20 -15.41
CA GLU A 158 14.08 -0.90 -16.68
C GLU A 158 15.50 -1.50 -16.80
N PRO A 159 16.58 -0.79 -16.41
CA PRO A 159 17.94 -1.32 -16.54
C PRO A 159 18.28 -2.43 -15.52
N PHE A 160 17.41 -2.66 -14.53
CA PHE A 160 17.66 -3.57 -13.42
C PHE A 160 16.95 -4.91 -13.65
N LYS A 161 17.46 -5.96 -13.00
CA LYS A 161 16.79 -7.26 -12.96
C LYS A 161 15.98 -7.38 -11.67
N PRO A 162 14.70 -7.80 -11.74
CA PRO A 162 13.93 -8.04 -10.53
C PRO A 162 14.43 -9.31 -9.84
N VAL A 163 14.22 -9.37 -8.52
CA VAL A 163 14.60 -10.49 -7.66
C VAL A 163 13.36 -11.09 -7.01
N LYS A 164 13.38 -12.40 -6.80
CA LYS A 164 12.35 -13.11 -6.04
C LYS A 164 12.81 -13.29 -4.59
N PHE A 165 11.93 -12.97 -3.65
CA PHE A 165 12.18 -13.20 -2.24
C PHE A 165 10.86 -13.23 -1.45
N VAL A 166 10.92 -13.73 -0.22
CA VAL A 166 9.84 -13.61 0.77
C VAL A 166 10.24 -12.50 1.74
N GLY A 167 9.45 -11.43 1.81
CA GLY A 167 9.70 -10.33 2.74
C GLY A 167 9.43 -10.74 4.18
N ASN A 168 10.01 -10.01 5.13
CA ASN A 168 9.68 -10.20 6.54
C ASN A 168 8.23 -9.76 6.77
N GLY A 169 7.34 -10.72 7.06
CA GLY A 169 5.90 -10.48 7.20
C GLY A 169 5.06 -11.19 6.14
N ASP A 170 5.68 -11.52 5.01
CA ASP A 170 5.05 -12.27 3.95
C ASP A 170 5.03 -13.78 4.24
N ASN A 171 4.04 -14.45 3.67
CA ASN A 171 3.94 -15.90 3.62
C ASN A 171 4.14 -16.48 2.21
N LYS A 172 4.35 -15.60 1.22
CA LYS A 172 4.48 -15.95 -0.19
C LYS A 172 5.53 -15.08 -0.84
N GLU A 173 6.07 -15.57 -1.95
CA GLU A 173 7.10 -14.87 -2.70
C GLU A 173 6.54 -13.63 -3.41
N LYS A 174 7.38 -12.61 -3.51
CA LYS A 174 7.18 -11.46 -4.40
C LYS A 174 8.31 -11.35 -5.40
N LEU A 175 8.01 -10.74 -6.55
CA LEU A 175 8.99 -10.31 -7.54
C LEU A 175 9.08 -8.78 -7.46
N ALA A 176 10.28 -8.26 -7.20
CA ALA A 176 10.48 -6.83 -7.03
C ALA A 176 11.87 -6.38 -7.49
N TYR A 177 11.99 -5.10 -7.83
CA TYR A 177 13.28 -4.46 -8.00
C TYR A 177 13.80 -3.91 -6.67
N LEU A 178 15.10 -4.02 -6.44
CA LEU A 178 15.79 -3.37 -5.33
C LEU A 178 16.61 -2.22 -5.89
N ILE A 179 16.06 -1.00 -5.83
CA ILE A 179 16.65 0.17 -6.47
C ILE A 179 17.28 1.07 -5.42
N LYS A 180 18.50 1.55 -5.67
CA LYS A 180 19.15 2.51 -4.78
C LYS A 180 18.26 3.74 -4.59
N LYS A 181 18.01 4.10 -3.32
CA LYS A 181 17.14 5.21 -2.94
C LYS A 181 17.50 6.51 -3.68
N ASP A 182 18.79 6.78 -3.83
CA ASP A 182 19.27 7.98 -4.53
C ASP A 182 19.03 7.98 -6.04
N ILE A 183 18.87 6.82 -6.68
CA ILE A 183 18.48 6.74 -8.10
C ILE A 183 17.02 7.19 -8.23
N ILE A 184 16.13 6.69 -7.37
CA ILE A 184 14.71 7.11 -7.38
C ILE A 184 14.61 8.61 -7.06
N LYS A 185 15.31 9.09 -6.01
CA LYS A 185 15.30 10.52 -5.65
C LYS A 185 15.73 11.44 -6.78
N ARG A 186 16.75 11.07 -7.56
CA ARG A 186 17.24 11.89 -8.69
C ARG A 186 16.23 12.03 -9.83
N ASN A 187 15.31 11.06 -9.95
CA ASN A 187 14.27 11.05 -10.97
C ASN A 187 12.89 11.42 -10.39
N ALA A 188 12.83 11.78 -9.10
CA ALA A 188 11.60 12.13 -8.44
C ALA A 188 11.11 13.52 -8.89
N LEU A 189 9.80 13.70 -8.92
CA LEU A 189 9.18 15.00 -9.11
C LEU A 189 9.45 15.93 -7.93
N LYS A 190 9.50 15.35 -6.73
CA LYS A 190 9.65 16.07 -5.48
C LYS A 190 10.15 15.15 -4.37
N VAL A 191 10.94 15.70 -3.46
CA VAL A 191 11.30 15.06 -2.20
C VAL A 191 10.90 16.00 -1.06
N ASP A 192 10.02 15.54 -0.18
CA ASP A 192 9.59 16.27 1.02
C ASP A 192 10.21 15.65 2.27
N LYS A 193 10.47 16.45 3.29
CA LYS A 193 10.75 15.93 4.64
C LYS A 193 9.43 15.59 5.35
N TYR A 194 9.52 14.68 6.32
CA TYR A 194 8.42 14.34 7.21
C TYR A 194 7.81 15.60 7.83
#